data_AF-A0A9X6QAQ0-F1
#
_entry.id   AF-A0A9X6QAQ0-F1
#
_cell.length_a   1.000
_cell.length_b   1.000
_cell.length_c   1.000
_cell.angle_alpha   90.00
_cell.angle_beta   90.00
_cell.angle_gamma   90.00
#
_symmetry.space_group_name_H-M   'P 1'
#
loop_
_entity.id
_entity.type
_entity.pdbx_description
1 polymer ?
#
loop_
_entity_poly.entity_id
_entity_poly.type
_entity_poly.pdbx_seq_one_letter_code
_entity_poly.pdbx_strand_id
1 'polypeptide(L)'
;MLGVLIVALIPLIVCTVQLSVNEYTSKFNQNRWLNHADKRVYMVDDLLQKYKLIGKSNEEIIQLLGAPTETRSGEEGVTTLYYLGTERGFIPIDSEQLVFQFDRDGKVMEYTVHKD
;
A
#
# COMPACT_ATOMS: atom_id res chain seq x y z
N MET A 1 -35.24 -17.89 24.73
CA MET A 1 -34.23 -18.53 23.87
C MET A 1 -33.90 -17.70 22.62
N LEU A 2 -34.89 -17.22 21.85
CA LEU A 2 -34.65 -16.42 20.63
C LEU A 2 -33.85 -15.13 20.88
N GLY A 3 -34.16 -14.36 21.93
CA GLY A 3 -33.42 -13.13 22.25
C GLY A 3 -31.95 -13.33 22.61
N VAL A 4 -31.61 -14.45 23.27
CA VAL A 4 -30.22 -14.79 23.63
C VAL A 4 -29.42 -15.19 22.39
N LEU A 5 -30.05 -15.92 21.45
CA LEU A 5 -29.45 -16.26 20.16
C LEU A 5 -29.18 -15.02 19.30
N ILE A 6 -30.11 -14.05 19.27
CA ILE A 6 -29.92 -12.80 18.51
C ILE A 6 -28.74 -11.99 19.07
N VAL A 7 -28.65 -11.83 20.39
CA VAL A 7 -27.54 -11.10 21.04
C VAL A 7 -26.19 -11.78 20.79
N ALA A 8 -26.16 -13.12 20.73
CA ALA A 8 -24.94 -13.86 20.42
C ALA A 8 -24.52 -13.77 18.94
N LEU A 9 -25.46 -13.61 18.00
CA LEU A 9 -25.16 -13.55 16.56
C LEU A 9 -24.69 -12.16 16.10
N ILE A 10 -25.12 -11.09 16.76
CA ILE A 10 -24.70 -9.72 16.42
C ILE A 10 -23.16 -9.54 16.40
N PRO A 11 -22.40 -9.90 17.45
CA PRO A 11 -20.95 -9.73 17.43
C PRO A 11 -20.29 -10.62 16.37
N LEU A 12 -20.81 -11.82 16.11
CA LEU A 12 -20.30 -12.69 15.07
C LEU A 12 -20.42 -12.04 13.68
N ILE A 13 -21.59 -11.46 13.38
CA ILE A 13 -21.82 -10.74 12.12
C ILE A 13 -20.91 -9.52 12.01
N VAL A 14 -20.76 -8.76 13.10
CA VAL A 14 -19.85 -7.59 13.11
C VAL A 14 -18.41 -8.03 12.82
N CYS A 15 -17.93 -9.08 13.48
CA CYS A 15 -16.58 -9.61 13.26
C CYS A 15 -16.39 -10.13 11.83
N THR A 16 -17.36 -10.85 11.25
CA THR A 16 -17.23 -11.34 9.88
C THR A 16 -17.21 -10.19 8.88
N VAL A 17 -18.02 -9.15 9.08
CA VAL A 17 -17.99 -7.94 8.25
C VAL A 17 -16.65 -7.24 8.36
N GLN A 18 -16.14 -7.04 9.58
CA GLN A 18 -14.84 -6.38 9.80
C GLN A 18 -13.69 -7.14 9.15
N LEU A 19 -13.63 -8.46 9.31
CA LEU A 19 -12.61 -9.30 8.68
C LEU A 19 -12.71 -9.27 7.16
N SER A 20 -13.93 -9.33 6.61
CA SER A 20 -14.16 -9.31 5.16
C SER A 20 -13.76 -7.96 4.55
N VAL A 21 -14.11 -6.85 5.20
CA VAL A 21 -13.70 -5.51 4.77
C VAL A 21 -12.18 -5.38 4.83
N ASN A 22 -11.57 -5.81 5.94
CA ASN A 22 -10.11 -5.78 6.09
C ASN A 22 -9.41 -6.56 4.98
N GLU A 23 -9.85 -7.79 4.70
CA GLU A 23 -9.29 -8.62 3.62
C GLU A 23 -9.46 -7.98 2.24
N TYR A 24 -10.61 -7.35 1.97
CA TYR A 24 -10.83 -6.63 0.73
C TYR A 24 -9.89 -5.42 0.59
N THR A 25 -9.74 -4.63 1.66
CA THR A 25 -8.92 -3.41 1.66
C THR A 25 -7.43 -3.69 1.67
N SER A 26 -6.99 -4.80 2.27
CA SER A 26 -5.57 -5.10 2.42
C SER A 26 -4.94 -5.70 1.16
N LYS A 27 -5.74 -6.31 0.29
CA LYS A 27 -5.24 -6.89 -0.97
C LYS A 27 -4.88 -5.80 -1.97
N PHE A 28 -3.71 -5.91 -2.58
CA PHE A 28 -3.31 -5.08 -3.68
C PHE A 28 -4.28 -5.24 -4.85
N ASN A 29 -4.80 -4.11 -5.31
CA ASN A 29 -5.62 -4.01 -6.49
C ASN A 29 -5.18 -2.76 -7.26
N GLN A 30 -4.71 -2.95 -8.48
CA GLN A 30 -4.15 -1.87 -9.28
C GLN A 30 -5.16 -0.74 -9.54
N ASN A 31 -6.43 -1.06 -9.81
CA ASN A 31 -7.43 -0.02 -10.04
C ASN A 31 -7.65 0.83 -8.77
N ARG A 32 -7.77 0.22 -7.59
CA ARG A 32 -7.88 0.98 -6.33
C ARG A 32 -6.60 1.76 -6.02
N TRP A 33 -5.44 1.16 -6.26
CA TRP A 33 -4.16 1.83 -6.08
C TRP A 33 -4.07 3.11 -6.92
N LEU A 34 -4.53 3.08 -8.18
CA LEU A 34 -4.51 4.22 -9.08
C LEU A 34 -5.54 5.31 -8.70
N ASN A 35 -6.71 4.91 -8.22
CA ASN A 35 -7.82 5.85 -7.96
C ASN A 35 -7.92 6.35 -6.50
N HIS A 36 -7.26 5.68 -5.55
CA HIS A 36 -7.35 6.00 -4.12
C HIS A 36 -5.96 6.05 -3.49
N ALA A 37 -5.22 7.12 -3.79
CA ALA A 37 -3.85 7.30 -3.29
C ALA A 37 -3.77 7.32 -1.75
N ASP A 38 -4.79 7.85 -1.07
CA ASP A 38 -4.90 7.91 0.39
C ASP A 38 -5.18 6.54 1.06
N LYS A 39 -5.45 5.50 0.27
CA LYS A 39 -5.75 4.13 0.73
C LYS A 39 -4.67 3.11 0.38
N ARG A 40 -3.60 3.53 -0.29
CA ARG A 40 -2.50 2.65 -0.71
C ARG A 40 -1.77 2.02 0.47
N VAL A 41 -1.74 2.69 1.62
CA VAL A 41 -1.14 2.23 2.88
C VAL A 41 -1.72 0.90 3.36
N TYR A 42 -2.97 0.61 3.03
CA TYR A 42 -3.58 -0.68 3.37
C TYR A 42 -3.16 -1.80 2.41
N MET A 43 -2.75 -1.46 1.18
CA MET A 43 -2.42 -2.41 0.11
C MET A 43 -0.93 -2.66 -0.06
N VAL A 44 -0.07 -1.77 0.46
CA VAL A 44 1.38 -1.79 0.19
C VAL A 44 2.03 -3.11 0.65
N ASP A 45 1.62 -3.67 1.79
CA ASP A 45 2.23 -4.90 2.29
C ASP A 45 1.94 -6.09 1.37
N ASP A 46 0.71 -6.24 0.89
CA ASP A 46 0.32 -7.29 -0.05
C ASP A 46 0.99 -7.10 -1.42
N LEU A 47 1.20 -5.86 -1.86
CA LEU A 47 1.99 -5.52 -3.04
C LEU A 47 3.43 -6.02 -2.90
N LEU A 48 4.10 -5.65 -1.80
CA LEU A 48 5.50 -6.01 -1.54
C LEU A 48 5.67 -7.53 -1.34
N GLN A 49 4.66 -8.20 -0.80
CA GLN A 49 4.67 -9.66 -0.63
C GLN A 49 4.50 -10.41 -1.96
N LYS A 50 3.63 -9.93 -2.85
CA LYS A 50 3.29 -10.63 -4.10
C LYS A 50 4.23 -10.34 -5.25
N TYR A 51 4.78 -9.12 -5.30
CA TYR A 51 5.57 -8.67 -6.44
C TYR A 51 7.04 -8.54 -6.06
N LYS A 52 7.91 -9.22 -6.79
CA LYS A 52 9.35 -8.98 -6.71
C LYS A 52 9.67 -7.68 -7.45
N LEU A 53 9.93 -6.61 -6.69
CA LEU A 53 10.19 -5.28 -7.25
C LEU A 53 11.68 -5.02 -7.55
N ILE A 54 12.59 -5.67 -6.82
CA ILE A 54 14.04 -5.55 -7.06
C ILE A 54 14.38 -6.02 -8.48
N GLY A 55 15.13 -5.18 -9.19
CA GLY A 55 15.60 -5.40 -10.56
C GLY A 55 14.62 -5.00 -11.65
N LYS A 56 13.39 -4.57 -11.30
CA LYS A 56 12.43 -4.04 -12.28
C LYS A 56 12.85 -2.69 -12.81
N SER A 57 12.55 -2.41 -14.08
CA SER A 57 12.75 -1.06 -14.62
C SER A 57 11.71 -0.07 -14.10
N ASN A 58 12.00 1.22 -14.21
CA ASN A 58 11.05 2.27 -13.88
C ASN A 58 9.74 2.14 -14.68
N GLU A 59 9.81 1.73 -15.94
CA GLU A 59 8.63 1.52 -16.79
C GLU A 59 7.76 0.36 -16.27
N GLU A 60 8.37 -0.74 -15.81
CA GLU A 60 7.63 -1.85 -15.20
C GLU A 60 6.94 -1.42 -13.89
N ILE A 61 7.61 -0.59 -13.09
CA ILE A 61 7.03 -0.02 -11.87
C ILE A 61 5.85 0.89 -12.21
N ILE A 62 6.00 1.78 -13.21
CA ILE A 62 4.92 2.67 -13.67
C ILE A 62 3.75 1.87 -14.25
N GLN A 63 4.01 0.79 -14.98
CA GLN A 63 2.96 -0.09 -15.49
C GLN A 63 2.15 -0.74 -14.37
N LEU A 64 2.78 -1.05 -13.23
CA LEU A 64 2.13 -1.69 -12.08
C LEU A 64 1.44 -0.66 -11.16
N LEU A 65 2.11 0.44 -10.85
CA LEU A 65 1.73 1.38 -9.79
C LEU A 65 1.22 2.74 -10.31
N GLY A 66 1.32 2.97 -11.62
CA GLY A 66 1.07 4.28 -12.22
C GLY A 66 2.23 5.25 -12.00
N ALA A 67 2.01 6.51 -12.36
CA ALA A 67 3.01 7.55 -12.17
C ALA A 67 3.32 7.75 -10.67
N PRO A 68 4.60 7.94 -10.30
CA PRO A 68 4.97 8.28 -8.93
C PRO A 68 4.40 9.64 -8.53
N THR A 69 4.25 9.84 -7.23
CA THR A 69 3.88 11.14 -6.65
C THR A 69 5.01 12.16 -6.87
N GLU A 70 6.25 11.72 -6.69
CA GLU A 70 7.43 12.57 -6.91
C GLU A 70 8.59 11.73 -7.46
N THR A 71 9.42 12.36 -8.30
CA THR A 71 10.68 11.78 -8.77
C THR A 71 11.80 12.76 -8.47
N ARG A 72 12.85 12.30 -7.79
CA ARG A 72 14.04 13.07 -7.44
C ARG A 72 15.25 12.43 -8.11
N SER A 73 16.08 13.25 -8.75
CA SER A 73 17.37 12.81 -9.31
C SER A 73 18.49 13.36 -8.45
N GLY A 74 19.27 12.48 -7.83
CA GLY A 74 20.42 12.82 -6.99
C GLY A 74 21.72 12.24 -7.53
N GLU A 75 22.83 12.46 -6.81
CA GLU A 75 24.14 11.93 -7.17
C GLU A 75 24.19 10.38 -7.13
N GLU A 76 23.40 9.78 -6.25
CA GLU A 76 23.33 8.32 -6.06
C GLU A 76 22.38 7.61 -7.05
N GLY A 77 21.61 8.35 -7.85
CA GLY A 77 20.66 7.80 -8.81
C GLY A 77 19.31 8.50 -8.81
N VAL A 78 18.32 7.83 -9.42
CA VAL A 78 16.93 8.31 -9.45
C VAL A 78 16.18 7.67 -8.30
N THR A 79 15.37 8.48 -7.60
CA THR A 79 14.46 8.03 -6.54
C THR A 79 13.04 8.39 -6.92
N THR A 80 12.10 7.45 -6.82
CA THR A 80 10.67 7.74 -7.00
C THR A 80 9.90 7.47 -5.72
N LEU A 81 8.91 8.32 -5.45
CA LEU A 81 8.12 8.30 -4.24
C LEU A 81 6.65 8.12 -4.59
N TYR A 82 5.97 7.24 -3.87
CA TYR A 82 4.53 7.05 -3.93
C TYR A 82 3.93 7.37 -2.57
N TYR A 83 3.10 8.41 -2.50
CA TYR A 83 2.28 8.67 -1.33
C TYR A 83 1.34 7.48 -1.09
N LEU A 84 1.29 6.99 0.15
CA LEU A 84 0.48 5.84 0.52
C LEU A 84 -0.81 6.21 1.27
N GLY A 85 -0.87 7.40 1.87
CA GLY A 85 -1.92 7.78 2.81
C GLY A 85 -1.37 8.08 4.18
N THR A 86 -2.27 8.42 5.09
CA THR A 86 -1.93 8.61 6.51
C THR A 86 -1.48 7.31 7.14
N GLU A 87 -0.59 7.39 8.12
CA GLU A 87 -0.03 6.22 8.80
C GLU A 87 -1.11 5.35 9.45
N ARG A 88 -0.79 4.06 9.57
CA ARG A 88 -1.64 3.11 10.27
C ARG A 88 -1.43 3.26 11.78
N GLY A 89 -2.50 3.60 12.51
CA GLY A 89 -2.45 3.73 13.96
C GLY A 89 -3.75 4.24 14.56
N PHE A 90 -3.78 4.35 15.89
CA PHE A 90 -4.92 4.93 16.61
C PHE A 90 -5.06 6.44 16.36
N ILE A 91 -3.95 7.13 16.11
CA ILE A 91 -3.90 8.56 15.81
C ILE A 91 -3.03 8.72 14.56
N PRO A 92 -3.63 8.81 13.37
CA PRO A 92 -2.89 8.91 12.11
C PRO A 92 -2.52 10.36 11.84
N ILE A 93 -1.32 10.77 12.26
CA ILE A 93 -0.83 12.15 12.09
C ILE A 93 0.06 12.24 10.85
N ASP A 94 0.97 11.28 10.75
CA ASP A 94 2.05 11.25 9.77
C ASP A 94 1.60 10.57 8.47
N SER A 95 2.34 10.80 7.39
CA SER A 95 2.06 10.18 6.09
C SER A 95 3.05 9.06 5.79
N GLU A 96 2.56 7.94 5.25
CA GLU A 96 3.42 6.86 4.76
C GLU A 96 3.73 7.05 3.26
N GLN A 97 4.96 6.72 2.88
CA GLN A 97 5.47 6.83 1.52
C GLN A 97 6.25 5.58 1.14
N LEU A 98 6.04 5.07 -0.08
CA LEU A 98 6.87 4.02 -0.67
C LEU A 98 7.92 4.67 -1.57
N VAL A 99 9.18 4.45 -1.23
CA VAL A 99 10.34 5.02 -1.91
C VAL A 99 11.05 3.92 -2.67
N PHE A 100 11.33 4.15 -3.95
CA PHE A 100 12.16 3.29 -4.80
C PHE A 100 13.46 4.00 -5.14
N GLN A 101 14.59 3.34 -4.95
CA GLN A 101 15.89 3.80 -5.45
C GLN A 101 16.29 2.97 -6.67
N PHE A 102 16.68 3.65 -7.74
CA PHE A 102 17.09 3.03 -9.00
C PHE A 102 18.61 3.14 -9.18
N ASP A 103 19.21 2.10 -9.76
CA ASP A 103 20.60 2.16 -10.22
C ASP A 103 20.75 3.03 -11.48
N ARG A 104 21.99 3.13 -11.96
CA ARG A 104 22.35 3.85 -13.19
C ARG A 104 21.76 3.20 -14.45
N ASP A 105 21.38 1.93 -14.39
CA ASP A 105 20.73 1.20 -15.48
C ASP A 105 19.19 1.34 -15.44
N GLY A 106 18.66 2.12 -14.49
CA GLY A 106 17.23 2.38 -14.35
C GLY A 106 16.45 1.25 -13.71
N LYS A 107 17.10 0.36 -12.95
CA LYS A 107 16.48 -0.76 -12.24
C LYS A 107 16.40 -0.52 -10.75
N VAL A 108 15.34 -1.02 -10.12
CA VAL A 108 15.15 -0.92 -8.67
C VAL A 108 16.26 -1.68 -7.94
N MET A 109 17.10 -0.96 -7.20
CA MET A 109 18.09 -1.54 -6.28
C MET A 109 17.50 -1.83 -4.92
N GLU A 110 16.66 -0.92 -4.42
CA GLU A 110 16.02 -1.01 -3.12
C GLU A 110 14.68 -0.29 -3.11
N TYR A 111 13.86 -0.63 -2.11
CA TYR A 111 12.65 0.08 -1.80
C TYR A 111 12.39 0.06 -0.29
N THR A 112 11.79 1.13 0.22
CA THR A 112 11.48 1.28 1.65
C THR A 112 10.13 1.96 1.82
N VAL A 113 9.37 1.53 2.83
CA VAL A 113 8.20 2.27 3.32
C VAL A 113 8.66 3.17 4.47
N HIS A 114 8.52 4.47 4.30
CA HIS A 114 8.93 5.49 5.25
C HIS A 114 7.73 6.29 5.77
N LYS A 115 7.83 6.79 7.00
CA LYS A 115 6.87 7.71 7.61
C LYS A 115 7.50 9.09 7.68
N ASP A 116 6.78 10.09 7.19
CA ASP A 116 7.14 11.51 7.25
C ASP A 116 6.75 12.15 8.59
#